data_AF-A0A7C3WCY2-F1
#
_entry.id   AF-A0A7C3WCY2-F1
#
_cell.length_a   1.000
_cell.length_b   1.000
_cell.length_c   1.000
_cell.angle_alpha   90.00
_cell.angle_beta   90.00
_cell.angle_gamma   90.00
#
_symmetry.space_group_name_H-M   'P 1'
#
loop_
_entity.id
_entity.type
_entity.pdbx_description
1 polymer ?
#
loop_
_entity_poly.entity_id
_entity_poly.type
_entity_poly.pdbx_seq_one_letter_code
_entity_poly.pdbx_strand_id
1 'polypeptide(L)'
;MKESESHLGGGVERDGNVARLVRPEGTYSIIYGVHVLPMDPNDIPAGLDFITFETPIILPGSRFSWTVSPENSLYDLRSRGQTSPLFGELAQNRTPIVFADTTLDISRIDLDFRDVGLFTLEGAAGVLCAAPFVDSIDEILSRPISRRHFLKYGGLALASYFMLPAVAITATFLTVFTGVVNEPLSEFEKFVYEIHPEIFFLSSKLRNTILAHKQNWLMKKLGAKHSGTVIGAAHKGLEVELEATAEERIAFLKKTQRFWYHAISPEAFHKIVVMKFEGDNWVFSETYEVPELRELAYQE
;
A
#
# COMPACT_ATOMS: atom_id res chain seq x y z
N MET A 1 5.33 6.81 -37.52
CA MET A 1 5.01 6.33 -36.16
C MET A 1 6.34 6.14 -35.46
N LYS A 2 6.70 7.05 -34.55
CA LYS A 2 7.90 6.90 -33.73
C LYS A 2 7.51 5.96 -32.59
N GLU A 3 8.15 4.80 -32.54
CA GLU A 3 8.16 3.95 -31.35
C GLU A 3 8.65 4.82 -30.19
N SER A 4 7.79 5.03 -29.19
CA SER A 4 8.21 5.63 -27.94
C SER A 4 9.05 4.59 -27.22
N GLU A 5 10.37 4.72 -27.33
CA GLU A 5 11.29 4.05 -26.42
C GLU A 5 10.87 4.40 -24.99
N SER A 6 10.42 3.38 -24.26
CA SER A 6 10.14 3.44 -22.83
C SER A 6 11.47 3.64 -22.10
N HIS A 7 11.89 4.89 -22.01
CA HIS A 7 13.04 5.24 -21.18
C HIS A 7 12.64 5.08 -19.70
N LEU A 8 13.21 4.04 -19.10
CA LEU A 8 13.39 3.82 -17.65
C LEU A 8 12.17 3.29 -16.86
N GLY A 9 12.09 1.96 -16.75
CA GLY A 9 11.30 1.27 -15.73
C GLY A 9 11.25 -0.22 -16.00
N GLY A 10 11.93 -1.03 -15.18
CA GLY A 10 11.70 -2.48 -15.19
C GLY A 10 10.23 -2.73 -14.88
N GLY A 11 9.53 -3.44 -15.77
CA GLY A 11 8.11 -3.73 -15.57
C GLY A 11 7.86 -4.46 -14.25
N VAL A 12 6.68 -4.28 -13.69
CA VAL A 12 6.21 -5.07 -12.54
C VAL A 12 5.81 -6.45 -13.05
N GLU A 13 6.48 -7.50 -12.57
CA GLU A 13 6.08 -8.89 -12.81
C GLU A 13 5.09 -9.30 -11.72
N ARG A 14 4.01 -10.01 -12.08
CA ARG A 14 3.03 -10.52 -11.11
C ARG A 14 2.88 -12.04 -11.23
N ASP A 15 2.82 -12.69 -10.08
CA ASP A 15 2.50 -14.11 -9.94
C ASP A 15 1.59 -14.31 -8.72
N GLY A 16 0.30 -14.52 -8.96
CA GLY A 16 -0.71 -14.60 -7.90
C GLY A 16 -0.73 -13.36 -7.00
N ASN A 17 -0.42 -13.55 -5.72
CA ASN A 17 -0.38 -12.48 -4.70
C ASN A 17 0.96 -11.72 -4.67
N VAL A 18 1.93 -12.13 -5.49
CA VAL A 18 3.28 -11.59 -5.46
C VAL A 18 3.48 -10.63 -6.62
N ALA A 19 3.89 -9.41 -6.31
CA ALA A 19 4.40 -8.44 -7.28
C ALA A 19 5.91 -8.31 -7.13
N ARG A 20 6.64 -8.25 -8.24
CA ARG A 20 8.09 -8.06 -8.28
C ARG A 20 8.44 -6.86 -9.13
N LEU A 21 9.19 -5.93 -8.55
CA LEU A 21 9.73 -4.76 -9.22
C LEU A 21 11.26 -4.86 -9.23
N VAL A 22 11.85 -4.83 -10.43
CA VAL A 22 13.31 -4.86 -10.62
C VAL A 22 13.82 -3.45 -10.89
N ARG A 23 14.76 -2.99 -10.05
CA ARG A 23 15.36 -1.65 -10.10
C ARG A 23 16.89 -1.76 -10.15
N PRO A 24 17.61 -0.71 -10.60
CA PRO A 24 19.07 -0.70 -10.59
C PRO A 24 19.69 -1.00 -9.21
N GLU A 25 19.01 -0.58 -8.13
CA GLU A 25 19.45 -0.82 -6.75
C GLU A 25 19.17 -2.25 -6.24
N GLY A 26 18.20 -2.96 -6.81
CA GLY A 26 17.81 -4.31 -6.37
C GLY A 26 16.38 -4.70 -6.76
N THR A 27 15.94 -5.83 -6.24
CA THR A 27 14.60 -6.38 -6.43
C THR A 27 13.73 -6.10 -5.21
N TYR A 28 12.51 -5.65 -5.46
CA TYR A 28 11.47 -5.47 -4.45
C TYR A 28 10.36 -6.48 -4.73
N SER A 29 10.06 -7.33 -3.76
CA SER A 29 8.92 -8.23 -3.81
C SER A 29 7.86 -7.80 -2.81
N ILE A 30 6.61 -7.78 -3.24
CA ILE A 30 5.45 -7.39 -2.45
C ILE A 30 4.49 -8.57 -2.46
N ILE A 31 4.12 -9.05 -1.28
CA ILE A 31 3.27 -10.19 -1.05
C ILE A 31 1.97 -9.64 -0.45
N TYR A 32 0.93 -9.59 -1.27
CA TYR A 32 -0.37 -9.04 -0.89
C TYR A 32 -1.21 -10.06 -0.13
N GLY A 33 -1.54 -9.75 1.12
CA GLY A 33 -2.37 -10.59 1.98
C GLY A 33 -3.76 -10.01 2.21
N VAL A 34 -4.72 -10.89 2.55
CA VAL A 34 -6.05 -10.47 3.02
C VAL A 34 -6.18 -10.86 4.49
N HIS A 35 -6.60 -9.92 5.35
CA HIS A 35 -6.59 -10.12 6.81
C HIS A 35 -7.36 -11.35 7.32
N VAL A 36 -8.34 -11.83 6.56
CA VAL A 36 -9.18 -12.97 6.93
C VAL A 36 -8.69 -14.31 6.38
N LEU A 37 -7.64 -14.34 5.56
CA LEU A 37 -7.14 -15.55 4.91
C LEU A 37 -5.68 -15.81 5.30
N PRO A 38 -5.29 -17.07 5.57
CA PRO A 38 -3.88 -17.43 5.73
C PRO A 38 -3.11 -17.18 4.43
N MET A 39 -1.91 -16.63 4.54
CA MET A 39 -1.00 -16.42 3.40
C MET A 39 -0.24 -17.70 3.07
N ASP A 40 0.06 -17.90 1.78
CA ASP A 40 0.81 -19.06 1.31
C ASP A 40 2.32 -18.86 1.58
N PRO A 41 2.99 -19.75 2.33
CA PRO A 41 4.44 -19.67 2.51
C PRO A 41 5.23 -19.76 1.19
N ASN A 42 4.66 -20.37 0.15
CA ASN A 42 5.28 -20.46 -1.18
C ASN A 42 5.32 -19.10 -1.90
N ASP A 43 4.55 -18.11 -1.44
CA ASP A 43 4.60 -16.74 -1.95
C ASP A 43 5.87 -16.00 -1.49
N ILE A 44 6.64 -16.54 -0.53
CA ILE A 44 7.93 -15.95 -0.10
C ILE A 44 8.99 -16.22 -1.17
N PRO A 45 9.55 -15.18 -1.82
CA PRO A 45 10.63 -15.38 -2.78
C PRO A 45 11.88 -15.95 -2.12
N ALA A 46 12.60 -16.80 -2.84
CA ALA A 46 13.92 -17.24 -2.40
C ALA A 46 14.92 -16.07 -2.40
N GLY A 47 15.89 -16.11 -1.47
CA GLY A 47 17.03 -15.18 -1.47
C GLY A 47 16.76 -13.78 -0.94
N LEU A 48 15.70 -13.59 -0.14
CA LEU A 48 15.45 -12.31 0.53
C LEU A 48 16.58 -11.96 1.50
N ASP A 49 17.14 -10.75 1.37
CA ASP A 49 18.07 -10.18 2.33
C ASP A 49 17.35 -9.72 3.61
N PHE A 50 16.08 -9.32 3.48
CA PHE A 50 15.17 -9.03 4.59
C PHE A 50 13.71 -9.01 4.13
N ILE A 51 12.79 -9.10 5.09
CA ILE A 51 11.36 -8.96 4.85
C ILE A 51 10.75 -7.92 5.80
N THR A 52 9.92 -7.04 5.25
CA THR A 52 9.14 -6.06 6.01
C THR A 52 7.69 -6.50 6.11
N PHE A 53 7.06 -6.30 7.27
CA PHE A 53 5.64 -6.55 7.45
C PHE A 53 4.87 -5.24 7.61
N GLU A 54 3.64 -5.22 7.10
CA GLU A 54 2.63 -4.28 7.54
C GLU A 54 2.43 -4.44 9.04
N THR A 55 2.54 -3.31 9.73
CA THR A 55 2.30 -3.25 11.16
C THR A 55 0.83 -2.95 11.40
N PRO A 56 0.20 -3.64 12.36
CA PRO A 56 -1.19 -3.38 12.64
C PRO A 56 -1.40 -1.98 13.17
N ILE A 57 -2.60 -1.49 12.94
CA ILE A 57 -3.12 -0.29 13.59
C ILE A 57 -3.02 -0.46 15.12
N ILE A 58 -2.30 0.43 15.79
CA ILE A 58 -2.05 0.36 17.23
C ILE A 58 -3.20 1.07 17.96
N LEU A 59 -3.93 0.33 18.82
CA LEU A 59 -4.94 0.92 19.69
C LEU A 59 -4.30 1.87 20.73
N PRO A 60 -4.97 2.94 21.19
CA PRO A 60 -4.39 3.87 22.15
C PRO A 60 -4.03 3.12 23.44
N GLY A 61 -2.81 3.32 23.94
CA GLY A 61 -2.29 2.63 25.13
C GLY A 61 -1.76 1.21 24.88
N SER A 62 -1.73 0.75 23.62
CA SER A 62 -1.14 -0.52 23.25
C SER A 62 0.38 -0.53 23.44
N ARG A 63 0.89 -1.61 24.06
CA ARG A 63 2.33 -1.89 24.21
C ARG A 63 2.96 -2.52 22.96
N PHE A 64 2.19 -2.64 21.88
CA PHE A 64 2.59 -3.31 20.64
C PHE A 64 3.20 -2.37 19.58
N SER A 65 3.64 -1.16 19.98
CA SER A 65 4.45 -0.34 19.08
C SER A 65 5.79 -0.99 18.84
N TRP A 66 6.07 -1.34 17.58
CA TRP A 66 7.34 -1.92 17.17
C TRP A 66 8.52 -0.95 17.41
N THR A 67 8.26 0.35 17.55
CA THR A 67 9.29 1.34 17.94
C THR A 67 9.70 1.22 19.41
N VAL A 68 8.86 0.59 20.25
CA VAL A 68 9.05 0.44 21.70
C VAL A 68 9.38 -1.01 22.08
N SER A 69 8.65 -1.97 21.52
CA SER A 69 8.82 -3.40 21.78
C SER A 69 8.64 -4.21 20.48
N PRO A 70 9.67 -4.29 19.63
CA PRO A 70 9.62 -5.05 18.39
C PRO A 70 9.35 -6.55 18.62
N GLU A 71 9.75 -7.11 19.75
CA GLU A 71 9.48 -8.51 20.12
C GLU A 71 7.98 -8.77 20.31
N ASN A 72 7.24 -7.82 20.90
CA ASN A 72 5.79 -7.94 21.05
C ASN A 72 5.08 -7.84 19.70
N SER A 73 5.54 -6.95 18.81
CA SER A 73 5.01 -6.84 17.45
C SER A 73 5.30 -8.10 16.62
N LEU A 74 6.50 -8.67 16.78
CA LEU A 74 6.86 -9.95 16.17
C LEU A 74 5.97 -11.09 16.69
N TYR A 75 5.75 -11.17 18.00
CA TYR A 75 4.86 -12.16 18.61
C TYR A 75 3.44 -12.05 18.04
N ASP A 76 2.90 -10.84 17.94
CA ASP A 76 1.58 -10.59 17.36
C ASP A 76 1.51 -11.08 15.91
N LEU A 77 2.48 -10.70 15.06
CA LEU A 77 2.56 -11.18 13.67
C LEU A 77 2.64 -12.71 13.57
N ARG A 78 3.38 -13.37 14.45
CA ARG A 78 3.48 -14.84 14.50
C ARG A 78 2.18 -15.52 14.93
N SER A 79 1.35 -14.84 15.71
CA SER A 79 0.10 -15.36 16.26
C SER A 79 -1.11 -15.16 15.35
N ARG A 80 -1.02 -14.25 14.37
CA ARG A 80 -2.10 -13.97 13.42
C ARG A 80 -2.27 -15.11 12.43
N GLY A 81 -3.49 -15.61 12.28
CA GLY A 81 -3.81 -16.65 11.30
C GLY A 81 -3.41 -16.28 9.87
N GLN A 82 -3.42 -14.99 9.52
CA GLN A 82 -2.96 -14.47 8.23
C GLN A 82 -1.46 -14.72 7.99
N THR A 83 -0.58 -14.27 8.89
CA THR A 83 0.87 -14.21 8.67
C THR A 83 1.64 -15.36 9.34
N SER A 84 1.05 -16.05 10.30
CA SER A 84 1.68 -17.18 11.02
C SER A 84 2.31 -18.24 10.09
N PRO A 85 1.67 -18.65 8.98
CA PRO A 85 2.25 -19.66 8.08
C PRO A 85 3.61 -19.26 7.48
N LEU A 86 3.84 -17.96 7.27
CA LEU A 86 5.04 -17.44 6.61
C LEU A 86 6.32 -17.65 7.45
N PHE A 87 6.18 -17.70 8.78
CA PHE A 87 7.33 -17.74 9.68
C PHE A 87 8.13 -19.04 9.63
N GLY A 88 7.52 -20.15 9.19
CA GLY A 88 8.25 -21.40 8.98
C GLY A 88 9.32 -21.25 7.90
N GLU A 89 8.94 -20.69 6.75
CA GLU A 89 9.83 -20.46 5.62
C GLU A 89 10.88 -19.39 5.94
N LEU A 90 10.48 -18.29 6.60
CA LEU A 90 11.42 -17.24 7.02
C LEU A 90 12.47 -17.74 8.01
N ALA A 91 12.10 -18.66 8.92
CA ALA A 91 13.04 -19.27 9.84
C ALA A 91 14.03 -20.19 9.12
N GLN A 92 13.54 -21.02 8.18
CA GLN A 92 14.40 -21.90 7.37
C GLN A 92 15.43 -21.10 6.58
N ASN A 93 15.00 -19.98 5.99
CA ASN A 93 15.86 -19.08 5.23
C ASN A 93 16.66 -18.10 6.11
N ARG A 94 16.45 -18.13 7.43
CA ARG A 94 17.05 -17.20 8.41
C ARG A 94 16.86 -15.73 8.03
N THR A 95 15.73 -15.41 7.38
CA THR A 95 15.45 -14.09 6.81
C THR A 95 15.28 -13.06 7.93
N PRO A 96 16.06 -11.96 7.92
CA PRO A 96 15.85 -10.84 8.84
C PRO A 96 14.46 -10.22 8.69
N ILE A 97 13.85 -9.85 9.82
CA ILE A 97 12.56 -9.15 9.85
C ILE A 97 12.82 -7.68 10.11
N VAL A 98 12.16 -6.83 9.33
CA VAL A 98 12.28 -5.38 9.41
C VAL A 98 10.92 -4.78 9.74
N PHE A 99 10.88 -3.95 10.77
CA PHE A 99 9.76 -3.05 11.02
C PHE A 99 10.10 -1.68 10.45
N ALA A 100 9.48 -1.35 9.32
CA ALA A 100 9.66 -0.05 8.63
C ALA A 100 8.33 0.63 8.30
N ASP A 101 7.22 -0.09 8.35
CA ASP A 101 5.90 0.49 8.15
C ASP A 101 5.57 1.55 9.20
N THR A 102 4.61 2.41 8.93
CA THR A 102 4.20 3.47 9.85
C THR A 102 2.87 3.13 10.50
N THR A 103 2.69 3.59 11.73
CA THR A 103 1.45 3.40 12.46
C THR A 103 0.65 4.69 12.54
N LEU A 104 -0.61 4.61 12.12
CA LEU A 104 -1.61 5.65 12.38
C LEU A 104 -2.00 5.65 13.86
N ASP A 105 -1.99 6.83 14.47
CA ASP A 105 -2.48 7.04 15.83
C ASP A 105 -4.01 7.12 15.82
N ILE A 106 -4.67 6.02 16.20
CA ILE A 106 -6.14 5.95 16.18
C ILE A 106 -6.81 6.64 17.36
N SER A 107 -6.08 7.26 18.28
CA SER A 107 -6.71 8.24 19.17
C SER A 107 -7.37 9.37 18.36
N ARG A 108 -7.01 9.48 17.08
CA ARG A 108 -7.61 10.31 16.04
C ARG A 108 -8.38 9.49 15.01
N ILE A 109 -9.21 8.57 15.48
CA ILE A 109 -10.08 7.74 14.63
C ILE A 109 -10.96 8.58 13.70
N ASP A 110 -11.19 9.87 14.02
CA ASP A 110 -11.87 10.82 13.16
C ASP A 110 -11.17 11.02 11.80
N LEU A 111 -9.84 10.86 11.75
CA LEU A 111 -9.06 10.95 10.51
C LEU A 111 -9.21 9.70 9.64
N ASP A 112 -9.25 8.51 10.26
CA ASP A 112 -9.47 7.25 9.54
C ASP A 112 -10.93 7.14 9.04
N PHE A 113 -11.89 7.60 9.86
CA PHE A 113 -13.28 7.76 9.43
C PHE A 113 -13.45 8.83 8.33
N ARG A 114 -12.58 9.85 8.26
CA ARG A 114 -12.58 10.78 7.12
C ARG A 114 -12.04 10.13 5.85
N ASP A 115 -11.00 9.30 5.97
CA ASP A 115 -10.41 8.56 4.84
C ASP A 115 -11.43 7.58 4.24
N VAL A 116 -12.13 6.82 5.10
CA VAL A 116 -13.24 5.92 4.70
C VAL A 116 -14.52 6.71 4.34
N GLY A 117 -14.72 7.87 4.96
CA GLY A 117 -15.86 8.75 4.73
C GLY A 117 -15.84 9.37 3.34
N LEU A 118 -14.67 9.82 2.86
CA LEU A 118 -14.48 10.30 1.49
C LEU A 118 -14.85 9.23 0.47
N PHE A 119 -14.34 8.01 0.64
CA PHE A 119 -14.72 6.86 -0.17
C PHE A 119 -16.25 6.68 -0.23
N THR A 120 -16.91 6.70 0.93
CA THR A 120 -18.36 6.51 1.03
C THR A 120 -19.13 7.63 0.32
N LEU A 121 -18.69 8.88 0.50
CA LEU A 121 -19.31 10.06 -0.11
C LEU A 121 -19.12 10.07 -1.63
N GLU A 122 -17.93 9.72 -2.12
CA GLU A 122 -17.65 9.66 -3.56
C GLU A 122 -18.43 8.54 -4.23
N GLY A 123 -18.45 7.34 -3.65
CA GLY A 123 -19.27 6.25 -4.16
C GLY A 123 -20.77 6.60 -4.19
N ALA A 124 -21.28 7.23 -3.13
CA ALA A 124 -22.67 7.71 -3.10
C ALA A 124 -22.93 8.81 -4.13
N ALA A 125 -22.01 9.77 -4.30
CA ALA A 125 -22.10 10.80 -5.33
C ALA A 125 -22.10 10.19 -6.74
N GLY A 126 -21.25 9.20 -7.00
CA GLY A 126 -21.22 8.45 -8.25
C GLY A 126 -22.55 7.77 -8.57
N VAL A 127 -23.13 7.06 -7.60
CA VAL A 127 -24.46 6.43 -7.75
C VAL A 127 -25.55 7.47 -7.99
N LEU A 128 -25.57 8.57 -7.24
CA LEU A 128 -26.54 9.65 -7.41
C LEU A 128 -26.39 10.36 -8.77
N CYS A 129 -25.16 10.52 -9.26
CA CYS A 129 -24.89 11.06 -10.58
C CYS A 129 -25.26 10.07 -11.68
N ALA A 130 -25.15 8.75 -11.47
CA ALA A 130 -25.51 7.73 -12.45
C ALA A 130 -27.02 7.50 -12.54
N ALA A 131 -27.75 7.62 -11.42
CA ALA A 131 -29.17 7.28 -11.32
C ALA A 131 -30.08 7.93 -12.39
N PRO A 132 -29.92 9.21 -12.77
CA PRO A 132 -30.72 9.83 -13.83
C PRO A 132 -30.46 9.29 -15.24
N PHE A 133 -29.38 8.52 -15.43
CA PHE A 133 -28.93 8.04 -16.74
C PHE A 133 -29.17 6.55 -16.95
N VAL A 134 -29.45 5.76 -15.90
CA VAL A 134 -29.61 4.30 -15.95
C VAL A 134 -30.65 3.90 -17.00
N ASP A 135 -31.82 4.53 -16.99
CA ASP A 135 -32.92 4.22 -17.93
C ASP A 135 -32.68 4.77 -19.36
N SER A 136 -31.61 5.55 -19.55
CA SER A 136 -31.27 6.21 -20.82
C SER A 136 -30.02 5.66 -21.49
N ILE A 137 -29.34 4.66 -20.92
CA ILE A 137 -28.06 4.15 -21.45
C ILE A 137 -28.20 3.66 -22.89
N ASP A 138 -29.24 2.86 -23.18
CA ASP A 138 -29.47 2.34 -24.53
C ASP A 138 -29.82 3.43 -25.55
N GLU A 139 -30.56 4.46 -25.13
CA GLU A 139 -30.88 5.62 -25.98
C GLU A 139 -29.64 6.48 -26.27
N ILE A 140 -28.77 6.63 -25.27
CA ILE A 140 -27.52 7.40 -25.38
C ILE A 140 -26.57 6.71 -26.37
N LEU A 141 -26.37 5.39 -26.25
CA LEU A 141 -25.40 4.62 -27.05
C LEU A 141 -25.82 4.41 -28.51
N SER A 142 -27.11 4.51 -28.84
CA SER A 142 -27.66 4.16 -30.15
C SER A 142 -27.94 5.34 -31.09
N ARG A 143 -27.73 6.60 -30.65
CA ARG A 143 -28.10 7.81 -31.42
C ARG A 143 -26.94 8.77 -31.69
N PRO A 144 -26.99 9.54 -32.79
CA PRO A 144 -26.01 10.57 -33.07
C PRO A 144 -25.95 11.64 -31.97
N ILE A 145 -24.73 12.10 -31.66
CA ILE A 145 -24.45 12.98 -30.52
C ILE A 145 -25.06 14.37 -30.78
N SER A 146 -26.04 14.75 -29.96
CA SER A 146 -26.61 16.10 -29.89
C SER A 146 -25.99 16.87 -28.71
N ARG A 147 -26.18 18.19 -28.63
CA ARG A 147 -25.75 18.98 -27.44
C ARG A 147 -26.35 18.46 -26.13
N ARG A 148 -27.59 17.98 -26.14
CA ARG A 148 -28.22 17.34 -24.96
C ARG A 148 -27.54 16.00 -24.65
N HIS A 149 -27.15 15.23 -25.66
CA HIS A 149 -26.38 13.99 -25.46
C HIS A 149 -24.99 14.31 -24.88
N PHE A 150 -24.31 15.37 -25.32
CA PHE A 150 -23.01 15.77 -24.77
C PHE A 150 -23.04 16.02 -23.25
N LEU A 151 -24.07 16.71 -22.74
CA LEU A 151 -24.22 16.92 -21.29
C LEU A 151 -24.53 15.62 -20.54
N LYS A 152 -25.32 14.72 -21.14
CA LYS A 152 -25.57 13.38 -20.59
C LYS A 152 -24.28 12.54 -20.55
N TYR A 153 -23.46 12.60 -21.60
CA TYR A 153 -22.15 11.94 -21.65
C TYR A 153 -21.17 12.50 -20.61
N GLY A 154 -21.12 13.82 -20.44
CA GLY A 154 -20.32 14.45 -19.39
C GLY A 154 -20.78 14.07 -17.99
N GLY A 155 -22.09 14.02 -17.75
CA GLY A 155 -22.67 13.55 -16.48
C GLY A 155 -22.36 12.08 -16.20
N LEU A 156 -22.49 11.21 -17.21
CA LEU A 156 -22.15 9.79 -17.11
C LEU A 156 -20.65 9.57 -16.89
N ALA A 157 -19.79 10.34 -17.56
CA ALA A 157 -18.34 10.28 -17.36
C ALA A 157 -17.96 10.71 -15.93
N LEU A 158 -18.58 11.77 -15.41
CA LEU A 158 -18.38 12.21 -14.03
C LEU A 158 -18.91 11.19 -13.01
N ALA A 159 -20.08 10.61 -13.27
CA ALA A 159 -20.63 9.54 -12.45
C ALA A 159 -19.73 8.31 -12.43
N SER A 160 -19.21 7.93 -13.60
CA SER A 160 -18.28 6.81 -13.75
C SER A 160 -17.00 7.07 -12.95
N TYR A 161 -16.41 8.27 -13.07
CA TYR A 161 -15.25 8.69 -12.28
C TYR A 161 -15.48 8.47 -10.78
N PHE A 162 -16.53 9.05 -10.20
CA PHE A 162 -16.81 8.89 -8.77
C PHE A 162 -17.21 7.47 -8.34
N MET A 163 -17.65 6.61 -9.27
CA MET A 163 -17.95 5.20 -8.99
C MET A 163 -16.71 4.29 -8.98
N LEU A 164 -15.62 4.69 -9.64
CA LEU A 164 -14.41 3.86 -9.78
C LEU A 164 -13.89 3.30 -8.44
N PRO A 165 -13.83 4.08 -7.35
CA PRO A 165 -13.39 3.58 -6.05
C PRO A 165 -14.28 2.45 -5.53
N ALA A 166 -15.60 2.61 -5.60
CA ALA A 166 -16.56 1.62 -5.12
C ALA A 166 -16.47 0.32 -5.93
N VAL A 167 -16.26 0.44 -7.25
CA VAL A 167 -16.03 -0.70 -8.13
C VAL A 167 -14.72 -1.42 -7.77
N ALA A 168 -13.63 -0.68 -7.56
CA ALA A 168 -12.33 -1.25 -7.20
C ALA A 168 -12.42 -2.07 -5.91
N ILE A 169 -12.96 -1.49 -4.83
CA ILE A 169 -13.11 -2.19 -3.55
C ILE A 169 -14.01 -3.42 -3.68
N THR A 170 -15.15 -3.29 -4.37
CA THR A 170 -16.06 -4.43 -4.57
C THR A 170 -15.35 -5.56 -5.29
N ALA A 171 -14.57 -5.23 -6.31
CA ALA A 171 -13.79 -6.20 -7.04
C ALA A 171 -12.66 -6.82 -6.18
N THR A 172 -11.97 -6.02 -5.34
CA THR A 172 -11.02 -6.53 -4.34
C THR A 172 -11.69 -7.56 -3.43
N PHE A 173 -12.85 -7.23 -2.85
CA PHE A 173 -13.61 -8.16 -1.99
C PHE A 173 -14.06 -9.41 -2.74
N LEU A 174 -14.51 -9.30 -4.00
CA LEU A 174 -14.87 -10.47 -4.80
C LEU A 174 -13.65 -11.37 -5.07
N THR A 175 -12.45 -10.80 -5.25
CA THR A 175 -11.23 -11.61 -5.34
C THR A 175 -10.86 -12.29 -4.02
N VAL A 176 -11.16 -11.69 -2.87
CA VAL A 176 -11.04 -12.38 -1.57
C VAL A 176 -11.91 -13.64 -1.54
N PHE A 177 -13.15 -13.57 -2.00
CA PHE A 177 -14.06 -14.72 -1.96
C PHE A 177 -13.76 -15.79 -3.01
N THR A 178 -13.18 -15.40 -4.15
CA THR A 178 -12.92 -16.31 -5.26
C THR A 178 -11.50 -16.88 -5.25
N GLY A 179 -10.57 -16.28 -4.50
CA GLY A 179 -9.17 -16.70 -4.41
C GLY A 179 -8.36 -16.46 -5.70
N VAL A 180 -8.93 -15.76 -6.69
CA VAL A 180 -8.28 -15.49 -7.97
C VAL A 180 -7.89 -14.02 -8.04
N VAL A 181 -6.61 -13.72 -7.84
CA VAL A 181 -6.07 -12.39 -8.18
C VAL A 181 -5.93 -12.32 -9.69
N ASN A 182 -6.85 -11.60 -10.33
CA ASN A 182 -6.80 -11.36 -11.78
C ASN A 182 -5.89 -10.16 -12.07
N GLU A 183 -4.89 -10.34 -12.93
CA GLU A 183 -4.00 -9.26 -13.39
C GLU A 183 -4.77 -8.03 -13.90
N PRO A 184 -5.86 -8.17 -14.71
CA PRO A 184 -6.69 -7.01 -15.09
C PRO A 184 -7.29 -6.24 -13.91
N LEU A 185 -7.64 -6.91 -12.82
CA LEU A 185 -8.15 -6.24 -11.64
C LEU A 185 -7.04 -5.48 -10.91
N SER A 186 -5.86 -6.07 -10.81
CA SER A 186 -4.73 -5.40 -10.15
C SER A 186 -4.31 -4.13 -10.90
N GLU A 187 -4.33 -4.16 -12.23
CA GLU A 187 -4.08 -2.96 -13.04
C GLU A 187 -5.21 -1.94 -12.92
N PHE A 188 -6.46 -2.40 -12.78
CA PHE A 188 -7.59 -1.51 -12.52
C PHE A 188 -7.48 -0.82 -11.15
N GLU A 189 -7.12 -1.54 -10.09
CA GLU A 189 -6.93 -0.96 -8.75
C GLU A 189 -5.75 0.01 -8.73
N LYS A 190 -4.66 -0.29 -9.47
CA LYS A 190 -3.55 0.64 -9.67
C LYS A 190 -4.02 1.92 -10.36
N PHE A 191 -4.80 1.79 -11.44
CA PHE A 191 -5.39 2.93 -12.14
C PHE A 191 -6.26 3.77 -11.19
N VAL A 192 -7.16 3.14 -10.42
CA VAL A 192 -8.01 3.84 -9.45
C VAL A 192 -7.19 4.57 -8.39
N TYR A 193 -6.12 3.96 -7.87
CA TYR A 193 -5.20 4.59 -6.93
C TYR A 193 -4.50 5.83 -7.51
N GLU A 194 -4.15 5.81 -8.80
CA GLU A 194 -3.49 6.94 -9.47
C GLU A 194 -4.45 8.12 -9.72
N ILE A 195 -5.72 7.84 -10.04
CA ILE A 195 -6.71 8.89 -10.33
C ILE A 195 -7.42 9.41 -9.08
N HIS A 196 -7.53 8.60 -8.02
CA HIS A 196 -8.16 8.94 -6.74
C HIS A 196 -7.16 8.82 -5.57
N PRO A 197 -6.02 9.56 -5.60
CA PRO A 197 -5.02 9.48 -4.55
C PRO A 197 -5.50 10.03 -3.19
N GLU A 198 -6.64 10.74 -3.17
CA GLU A 198 -7.32 11.22 -1.98
C GLU A 198 -8.04 10.11 -1.20
N ILE A 199 -8.37 9.00 -1.86
CA ILE A 199 -9.04 7.87 -1.24
C ILE A 199 -8.00 6.99 -0.58
N PHE A 200 -8.24 6.63 0.67
CA PHE A 200 -7.25 5.95 1.50
C PHE A 200 -5.91 6.72 1.53
N PHE A 201 -5.99 8.05 1.57
CA PHE A 201 -4.82 8.91 1.55
C PHE A 201 -3.90 8.58 2.73
N LEU A 202 -4.45 8.50 3.94
CA LEU A 202 -3.67 8.19 5.14
C LEU A 202 -3.35 6.70 5.22
N SER A 203 -4.36 5.87 5.00
CA SER A 203 -4.31 4.42 5.21
C SER A 203 -3.54 3.65 4.13
N SER A 204 -3.41 4.20 2.91
CA SER A 204 -2.70 3.55 1.80
C SER A 204 -1.64 4.46 1.20
N LYS A 205 -2.00 5.60 0.56
CA LYS A 205 -1.05 6.44 -0.18
C LYS A 205 0.16 6.85 0.66
N LEU A 206 -0.11 7.47 1.80
CA LEU A 206 0.90 7.96 2.71
C LEU A 206 1.75 6.83 3.32
N ARG A 207 1.12 5.76 3.81
CA ARG A 207 1.84 4.59 4.35
C ARG A 207 2.76 3.97 3.31
N ASN A 208 2.26 3.78 2.09
CA ASN A 208 3.04 3.25 0.97
C ASN A 208 4.22 4.16 0.62
N THR A 209 4.03 5.48 0.57
CA THR A 209 5.12 6.43 0.31
C THR A 209 6.21 6.35 1.38
N ILE A 210 5.84 6.33 2.66
CA ILE A 210 6.80 6.23 3.78
C ILE A 210 7.54 4.89 3.73
N LEU A 211 6.79 3.80 3.54
CA LEU A 211 7.33 2.45 3.46
C LEU A 211 8.32 2.31 2.31
N ALA A 212 7.94 2.71 1.09
CA ALA A 212 8.80 2.69 -0.09
C ALA A 212 10.06 3.53 0.11
N HIS A 213 9.94 4.71 0.73
CA HIS A 213 11.10 5.57 1.02
C HIS A 213 12.07 4.89 1.98
N LYS A 214 11.57 4.32 3.09
CA LYS A 214 12.38 3.58 4.05
C LYS A 214 13.01 2.32 3.47
N GLN A 215 12.28 1.56 2.65
CA GLN A 215 12.82 0.38 1.98
C GLN A 215 13.93 0.73 1.00
N ASN A 216 13.76 1.79 0.20
CA ASN A 216 14.82 2.27 -0.69
C ASN A 216 16.07 2.70 0.09
N TRP A 217 15.88 3.41 1.20
CA TRP A 217 16.97 3.81 2.08
C TRP A 217 17.68 2.59 2.70
N LEU A 218 16.93 1.63 3.21
CA LEU A 218 17.48 0.45 3.89
C LEU A 218 18.22 -0.47 2.93
N MET A 219 17.70 -0.68 1.72
CA MET A 219 18.37 -1.43 0.65
C MET A 219 19.77 -0.87 0.39
N LYS A 220 19.88 0.46 0.23
CA LYS A 220 21.16 1.17 0.05
C LYS A 220 22.05 1.05 1.28
N LYS A 221 21.49 1.24 2.47
CA LYS A 221 22.22 1.22 3.75
C LYS A 221 22.87 -0.14 4.03
N LEU A 222 22.15 -1.23 3.76
CA LEU A 222 22.60 -2.59 4.01
C LEU A 222 23.34 -3.22 2.82
N GLY A 223 23.31 -2.59 1.64
CA GLY A 223 23.81 -3.19 0.41
C GLY A 223 22.98 -4.38 -0.07
N ALA A 224 21.73 -4.49 0.40
CA ALA A 224 20.80 -5.54 0.04
C ALA A 224 20.42 -5.47 -1.44
N LYS A 225 20.10 -6.63 -2.00
CA LYS A 225 19.74 -6.84 -3.41
C LYS A 225 18.33 -7.35 -3.58
N HIS A 226 17.70 -7.91 -2.55
CA HIS A 226 16.34 -8.39 -2.60
C HIS A 226 15.61 -8.15 -1.27
N SER A 227 14.56 -7.32 -1.31
CA SER A 227 13.67 -7.10 -0.17
C SER A 227 12.29 -7.70 -0.42
N GLY A 228 11.68 -8.25 0.63
CA GLY A 228 10.29 -8.67 0.65
C GLY A 228 9.43 -7.71 1.47
N THR A 229 8.15 -7.58 1.10
CA THR A 229 7.15 -6.79 1.84
C THR A 229 5.87 -7.59 1.95
N VAL A 230 5.40 -7.89 3.15
CA VAL A 230 4.09 -8.50 3.38
C VAL A 230 3.12 -7.39 3.75
N ILE A 231 2.09 -7.16 2.94
CA ILE A 231 1.18 -6.03 3.12
C ILE A 231 -0.26 -6.37 2.74
N GLY A 232 -1.25 -5.71 3.34
CA GLY A 232 -2.65 -5.89 3.01
C GLY A 232 -2.98 -5.56 1.56
N ALA A 233 -3.95 -6.27 0.98
CA ALA A 233 -4.41 -6.04 -0.40
C ALA A 233 -4.97 -4.62 -0.66
N ALA A 234 -5.33 -3.87 0.40
CA ALA A 234 -5.74 -2.47 0.29
C ALA A 234 -4.56 -1.51 0.03
N HIS A 235 -3.31 -1.98 0.17
CA HIS A 235 -2.10 -1.22 -0.12
C HIS A 235 -1.60 -1.36 -1.56
N LYS A 236 -2.48 -1.78 -2.49
CA LYS A 236 -2.17 -1.72 -3.92
C LYS A 236 -1.76 -0.31 -4.32
N GLY A 237 -0.67 -0.19 -5.10
CA GLY A 237 -0.02 1.09 -5.39
C GLY A 237 1.33 1.27 -4.69
N LEU A 238 1.74 0.37 -3.79
CA LEU A 238 3.12 0.37 -3.26
C LEU A 238 4.16 0.24 -4.38
N GLU A 239 3.83 -0.46 -5.48
CA GLU A 239 4.67 -0.53 -6.68
C GLU A 239 4.95 0.86 -7.26
N VAL A 240 3.91 1.69 -7.39
CA VAL A 240 4.03 3.07 -7.87
C VAL A 240 4.96 3.87 -6.96
N GLU A 241 4.81 3.70 -5.65
CA GLU A 241 5.65 4.40 -4.69
C GLU A 241 7.10 3.91 -4.71
N LEU A 242 7.36 2.65 -5.01
CA LEU A 242 8.71 2.11 -5.19
C LEU A 242 9.34 2.54 -6.52
N GLU A 243 8.52 2.74 -7.56
CA GLU A 243 8.95 3.29 -8.85
C GLU A 243 9.36 4.77 -8.74
N ALA A 244 8.68 5.54 -7.88
CA ALA A 244 9.02 6.93 -7.62
C ALA A 244 10.49 7.10 -7.16
N THR A 245 11.01 8.30 -7.33
CA THR A 245 12.32 8.70 -6.81
C THR A 245 12.22 9.05 -5.32
N ALA A 246 13.37 9.09 -4.62
CA ALA A 246 13.39 9.50 -3.22
C ALA A 246 12.91 10.96 -3.08
N GLU A 247 13.28 11.81 -4.03
CA GLU A 247 12.94 13.22 -4.13
C GLU A 247 11.44 13.43 -4.30
N GLU A 248 10.79 12.68 -5.18
CA GLU A 248 9.33 12.74 -5.39
C GLU A 248 8.57 12.34 -4.13
N ARG A 249 8.99 11.26 -3.47
CA ARG A 249 8.40 10.83 -2.19
C ARG A 249 8.54 11.88 -1.10
N ILE A 250 9.72 12.49 -0.95
CA ILE A 250 9.94 13.56 0.03
C ILE A 250 9.13 14.81 -0.30
N ALA A 251 9.05 15.20 -1.59
CA ALA A 251 8.25 16.33 -2.02
C ALA A 251 6.76 16.14 -1.71
N PHE A 252 6.24 14.92 -1.95
CA PHE A 252 4.87 14.55 -1.57
C PHE A 252 4.66 14.67 -0.06
N LEU A 253 5.56 14.10 0.77
CA LEU A 253 5.45 14.14 2.22
C LEU A 253 5.48 15.58 2.75
N LYS A 254 6.38 16.43 2.23
CA LYS A 254 6.42 17.87 2.54
C LYS A 254 5.11 18.57 2.20
N LYS A 255 4.62 18.39 0.97
CA LYS A 255 3.37 19.02 0.50
C LYS A 255 2.16 18.64 1.35
N THR A 256 2.18 17.45 1.92
CA THR A 256 1.05 16.86 2.65
C THR A 256 1.22 16.89 4.17
N GLN A 257 2.30 17.47 4.70
CA GLN A 257 2.66 17.46 6.12
C GLN A 257 1.50 17.82 7.05
N ARG A 258 0.77 18.88 6.73
CA ARG A 258 -0.40 19.33 7.52
C ARG A 258 -1.49 18.27 7.74
N PHE A 259 -1.56 17.25 6.87
CA PHE A 259 -2.57 16.21 6.95
C PHE A 259 -2.12 15.03 7.81
N TRP A 260 -0.82 14.74 7.85
CA TRP A 260 -0.30 13.56 8.52
C TRP A 260 0.52 13.81 9.76
N TYR A 261 1.06 15.02 9.95
CA TYR A 261 2.00 15.35 11.02
C TYR A 261 1.47 14.96 12.41
N HIS A 262 0.16 15.05 12.61
CA HIS A 262 -0.47 14.65 13.85
C HIS A 262 -1.20 13.30 13.80
N ALA A 263 -1.29 12.68 12.63
CA ALA A 263 -1.95 11.39 12.43
C ALA A 263 -0.97 10.22 12.61
N ILE A 264 0.33 10.47 12.46
CA ILE A 264 1.38 9.46 12.51
C ILE A 264 2.27 9.68 13.72
N SER A 265 2.63 8.58 14.40
CA SER A 265 3.67 8.60 15.42
C SER A 265 5.01 9.07 14.82
N PRO A 266 5.65 10.14 15.36
CA PRO A 266 6.92 10.63 14.85
C PRO A 266 7.99 9.54 14.75
N GLU A 267 8.09 8.68 15.77
CA GLU A 267 9.04 7.58 15.77
C GLU A 267 8.76 6.59 14.64
N ALA A 268 7.50 6.19 14.46
CA ALA A 268 7.10 5.27 13.41
C ALA A 268 7.24 5.90 12.02
N PHE A 269 7.31 7.23 11.91
CA PHE A 269 7.53 7.93 10.65
C PHE A 269 8.96 7.78 10.14
N HIS A 270 9.98 7.85 11.00
CA HIS A 270 11.38 7.91 10.56
C HIS A 270 12.26 6.74 11.01
N LYS A 271 11.85 5.93 11.99
CA LYS A 271 12.65 4.79 12.47
C LYS A 271 12.42 3.53 11.63
N ILE A 272 13.42 2.66 11.64
CA ILE A 272 13.38 1.30 11.12
C ILE A 272 14.02 0.39 12.18
N VAL A 273 13.37 -0.71 12.54
CA VAL A 273 13.94 -1.72 13.45
C VAL A 273 14.26 -2.98 12.68
N VAL A 274 15.45 -3.53 12.88
CA VAL A 274 15.90 -4.79 12.27
C VAL A 274 16.02 -5.87 13.34
N MET A 275 15.37 -7.00 13.10
CA MET A 275 15.50 -8.22 13.88
C MET A 275 16.21 -9.30 13.06
N LYS A 276 17.30 -9.86 13.59
CA LYS A 276 18.08 -10.92 12.95
C LYS A 276 17.71 -12.27 13.50
N PHE A 277 17.75 -13.30 12.66
CA PHE A 277 17.52 -14.66 13.08
C PHE A 277 18.80 -15.26 13.69
N GLU A 278 18.79 -15.49 14.99
CA GLU A 278 19.92 -16.01 15.78
C GLU A 278 19.48 -17.20 16.63
N GLY A 279 20.25 -18.30 16.60
CA GLY A 279 19.79 -19.58 17.12
C GLY A 279 18.50 -20.01 16.41
N ASP A 280 17.40 -20.04 17.18
CA ASP A 280 16.06 -20.45 16.76
C ASP A 280 15.01 -19.32 16.85
N ASN A 281 15.44 -18.05 16.95
CA ASN A 281 14.50 -16.93 17.08
C ASN A 281 15.02 -15.64 16.43
N TRP A 282 14.11 -14.71 16.16
CA TRP A 282 14.47 -13.36 15.78
C TRP A 282 14.74 -12.54 17.04
N VAL A 283 15.90 -11.88 17.07
CA VAL A 283 16.34 -11.01 18.16
C VAL A 283 16.55 -9.60 17.62
N PHE A 284 16.28 -8.59 18.45
CA PHE A 284 16.60 -7.21 18.13
C PHE A 284 18.09 -7.08 17.78
N SER A 285 18.38 -6.53 16.60
CA SER A 285 19.75 -6.24 16.17
C SER A 285 20.04 -4.76 16.29
N GLU A 286 19.24 -3.92 15.61
CA GLU A 286 19.55 -2.50 15.49
C GLU A 286 18.33 -1.66 15.11
N THR A 287 18.43 -0.37 15.41
CA THR A 287 17.48 0.65 14.97
C THR A 287 18.20 1.63 14.06
N TYR A 288 17.63 1.89 12.90
CA TYR A 288 18.03 2.94 11.99
C TYR A 288 17.07 4.12 12.04
N GLU A 289 17.58 5.28 11.66
CA GLU A 289 16.78 6.47 11.41
C GLU A 289 17.03 6.94 9.98
N VAL A 290 15.95 7.24 9.26
CA VAL A 290 16.03 7.84 7.93
C VAL A 290 16.13 9.36 8.09
N PRO A 291 17.28 9.98 7.79
CA PRO A 291 17.54 11.38 8.14
C PRO A 291 16.50 12.35 7.58
N GLU A 292 16.12 12.18 6.31
CA GLU A 292 15.18 13.05 5.60
C GLU A 292 13.78 12.97 6.20
N LEU A 293 13.36 11.78 6.65
CA LEU A 293 12.08 11.60 7.34
C LEU A 293 12.13 12.13 8.78
N ARG A 294 13.27 11.97 9.46
CA ARG A 294 13.47 12.51 10.81
C ARG A 294 13.37 14.04 10.79
N GLU A 295 13.99 14.68 9.82
CA GLU A 295 13.91 16.13 9.65
C GLU A 295 12.44 16.58 9.50
N LEU A 296 11.66 15.90 8.64
CA LEU A 296 10.24 16.21 8.45
C LEU A 296 9.37 15.96 9.68
N ALA A 297 9.70 14.94 10.47
CA ALA A 297 8.94 14.58 11.68
C ALA A 297 9.05 15.63 12.79
N TYR A 298 10.04 16.54 12.73
CA TYR A 298 10.33 17.52 13.78
C TYR A 298 10.48 18.96 13.26
N GLN A 299 10.05 19.23 12.03
CA GLN A 299 9.90 20.58 11.49
C GLN A 299 8.51 21.12 11.85
N GLU A 300 8.45 22.07 12.78
CA GLU A 300 7.25 22.88 13.09
C GLU A 300 7.01 23.99 12.05
#